data_AF-A0A439RHL8-F1
#
_entry.id   AF-A0A439RHL8-F1
#
_cell.length_a   1.000
_cell.length_b   1.000
_cell.length_c   1.000
_cell.angle_alpha   90.00
_cell.angle_beta   90.00
_cell.angle_gamma   90.00
#
_symmetry.space_group_name_H-M   'P 1'
#
loop_
_entity.id
_entity.type
_entity.pdbx_description
1 polymer ?
#
loop_
_entity_poly.entity_id
_entity_poly.type
_entity_poly.pdbx_seq_one_letter_code
_entity_poly.pdbx_strand_id
1 'polypeptide(L)'
;MRYARALRRAALLTSALTLAGCGTSGVSGVPALRSALGSSLAGAQGKTIEDQAKIDRTMAPGCAIGLYKPGECDRHTKASAERRAELTRS
;
A
#
# COMPACT_ATOMS: atom_id res chain seq x y z
N MET A 1 -44.81 20.72 0.36
CA MET A 1 -43.85 20.85 1.49
C MET A 1 -43.39 19.52 2.10
N ARG A 2 -44.26 18.52 2.32
CA ARG A 2 -43.88 17.22 2.91
C ARG A 2 -42.89 16.40 2.06
N TYR A 3 -43.11 16.34 0.74
CA TYR A 3 -42.24 15.62 -0.20
C TYR A 3 -40.80 16.18 -0.27
N ALA A 4 -40.64 17.50 -0.24
CA ALA A 4 -39.33 18.15 -0.27
C ALA A 4 -38.46 17.82 0.97
N ARG A 5 -39.08 17.66 2.15
CA ARG A 5 -38.37 17.24 3.37
C ARG A 5 -37.96 15.77 3.31
N ALA A 6 -38.79 14.90 2.72
CA ALA A 6 -38.46 13.49 2.54
C ALA A 6 -37.28 13.30 1.56
N LEU A 7 -37.29 14.01 0.44
CA LEU A 7 -36.20 14.00 -0.55
C LEU A 7 -34.85 14.44 0.02
N ARG A 8 -34.82 15.51 0.83
CA ARG A 8 -33.58 15.93 1.51
C ARG A 8 -33.02 14.88 2.46
N ARG A 9 -33.88 14.21 3.23
CA ARG A 9 -33.44 13.14 4.15
C ARG A 9 -32.92 11.93 3.40
N ALA A 10 -33.57 11.54 2.30
CA ALA A 10 -33.11 10.46 1.44
C ALA A 10 -31.74 10.78 0.83
N ALA A 11 -31.55 11.99 0.29
CA ALA A 11 -30.26 12.42 -0.24
C ALA A 11 -29.14 12.39 0.82
N LEU A 12 -29.42 12.86 2.05
CA LEU A 12 -28.45 12.82 3.15
C LEU A 12 -28.09 11.39 3.56
N LEU A 13 -29.08 10.49 3.65
CA LEU A 13 -28.85 9.08 3.97
C LEU A 13 -28.02 8.38 2.90
N THR A 14 -28.33 8.59 1.61
CA THR A 14 -27.56 8.01 0.51
C THR A 14 -26.12 8.51 0.53
N SER A 15 -25.88 9.82 0.74
CA SER A 15 -24.53 10.37 0.85
C SER A 15 -23.75 9.84 2.05
N ALA A 16 -24.41 9.62 3.20
CA ALA A 16 -23.77 9.04 4.38
C ALA A 16 -23.39 7.56 4.15
N LEU A 17 -24.27 6.79 3.50
CA LEU A 17 -24.04 5.37 3.19
C LEU A 17 -22.92 5.18 2.16
N THR A 18 -22.85 6.02 1.12
CA THR A 18 -21.77 5.96 0.13
C THR A 18 -20.43 6.35 0.73
N LEU A 19 -20.39 7.39 1.59
CA LEU A 19 -19.17 7.79 2.28
C LEU A 19 -18.65 6.71 3.24
N ALA A 20 -19.54 6.04 3.97
CA ALA A 20 -19.18 4.92 4.85
C ALA A 20 -18.65 3.71 4.05
N GLY A 21 -19.21 3.42 2.87
CA GLY A 21 -18.78 2.30 2.02
C GLY A 21 -17.40 2.48 1.39
N CYS A 22 -17.04 3.69 0.97
CA CYS A 22 -15.76 3.98 0.34
C CYS A 22 -14.55 3.80 1.27
N GLY A 23 -14.73 3.93 2.60
CA GLY A 23 -13.63 3.82 3.57
C GLY A 23 -13.48 2.46 4.24
N THR A 24 -14.48 1.57 4.14
CA THR A 24 -14.55 0.33 4.93
C THR A 24 -14.50 -0.95 4.09
N SER A 25 -14.52 -0.82 2.77
CA SER A 25 -14.41 -1.97 1.85
C SER A 25 -12.97 -2.51 1.87
N GLY A 26 -12.76 -3.69 2.44
CA GLY A 26 -11.46 -4.37 2.46
C GLY A 26 -11.00 -4.81 1.06
N VAL A 27 -9.70 -5.03 0.91
CA VAL A 27 -9.13 -5.64 -0.30
C VAL A 27 -9.44 -7.14 -0.32
N SER A 28 -9.94 -7.66 -1.44
CA SER A 28 -10.28 -9.08 -1.58
C SER A 28 -9.42 -9.74 -2.66
N GLY A 29 -8.66 -10.74 -2.24
CA GLY A 29 -7.80 -11.53 -3.13
C GLY A 29 -6.45 -10.88 -3.47
N VAL A 30 -5.53 -11.71 -3.96
CA VAL A 30 -4.14 -11.33 -4.28
C VAL A 30 -4.07 -10.21 -5.35
N PRO A 31 -4.83 -10.23 -6.47
CA PRO A 31 -4.74 -9.17 -7.46
C PRO A 31 -5.17 -7.80 -6.94
N ALA A 32 -6.23 -7.73 -6.12
CA ALA A 32 -6.68 -6.48 -5.54
C ALA A 32 -5.68 -5.93 -4.52
N LEU A 33 -5.13 -6.82 -3.67
CA LEU A 33 -4.06 -6.46 -2.73
C LEU A 33 -2.80 -5.95 -3.46
N ARG A 34 -2.41 -6.62 -4.55
CA ARG A 34 -1.27 -6.24 -5.38
C ARG A 34 -1.42 -4.83 -5.94
N SER A 35 -2.62 -4.51 -6.44
CA SER A 35 -2.95 -3.19 -6.98
C SER A 35 -2.95 -2.12 -5.89
N ALA A 36 -3.46 -2.44 -4.69
CA ALA A 36 -3.52 -1.50 -3.57
C ALA A 36 -2.12 -1.15 -3.01
N LEU A 37 -1.22 -2.13 -2.92
CA LEU A 37 0.14 -1.90 -2.42
C LEU A 37 1.08 -1.27 -3.45
N GLY A 38 0.84 -1.50 -4.75
CA GLY A 38 1.70 -1.01 -5.82
C GLY A 38 3.09 -1.66 -5.82
N SER A 39 4.07 -1.03 -6.49
CA SER A 39 5.42 -1.59 -6.70
C SER A 39 6.56 -0.61 -6.38
N SER A 40 6.26 0.52 -5.74
CA SER A 40 7.22 1.60 -5.50
C SER A 40 8.35 1.22 -4.54
N LEU A 41 8.12 0.26 -3.64
CA LEU A 41 9.13 -0.21 -2.70
C LEU A 41 10.24 -1.05 -3.38
N ALA A 42 10.00 -1.57 -4.58
CA ALA A 42 11.04 -2.26 -5.35
C ALA A 42 12.10 -1.26 -5.81
N GLY A 43 13.27 -1.28 -5.15
CA GLY A 43 14.36 -0.33 -5.40
C GLY A 43 14.35 0.91 -4.51
N ALA A 44 13.40 1.02 -3.57
CA ALA A 44 13.39 2.11 -2.60
C ALA A 44 14.61 2.03 -1.66
N GLN A 45 15.17 3.18 -1.35
CA GLN A 45 16.35 3.33 -0.51
C GLN A 45 16.03 4.19 0.71
N GLY A 46 16.32 3.65 1.90
CA GLY A 46 16.11 4.33 3.18
C GLY A 46 17.16 5.39 3.44
N LYS A 47 16.80 6.42 4.20
CA LYS A 47 17.72 7.50 4.61
C LYS A 47 18.73 7.03 5.66
N THR A 48 18.29 6.23 6.62
CA THR A 48 19.16 5.60 7.64
C THR A 48 19.15 4.07 7.50
N ILE A 49 20.02 3.40 8.26
CA ILE A 49 20.03 1.94 8.35
C ILE A 49 18.69 1.43 8.93
N GLU A 50 18.10 2.13 9.92
CA GLU A 50 16.78 1.76 10.43
C GLU A 50 15.70 1.90 9.37
N ASP A 51 15.74 2.96 8.56
CA ASP A 51 14.76 3.16 7.50
C ASP A 51 14.89 2.09 6.41
N GLN A 52 16.12 1.74 6.01
CA GLN A 52 16.34 0.64 5.08
C GLN A 52 15.84 -0.68 5.65
N ALA A 53 16.07 -0.94 6.95
CA ALA A 53 15.57 -2.15 7.60
C ALA A 53 14.02 -2.20 7.63
N LYS A 54 13.33 -1.07 7.75
CA LYS A 54 11.86 -1.03 7.66
C LYS A 54 11.38 -1.36 6.24
N ILE A 55 12.05 -0.84 5.20
CA ILE A 55 11.74 -1.17 3.81
C ILE A 55 11.94 -2.67 3.57
N ASP A 56 13.08 -3.22 4.00
CA ASP A 56 13.41 -4.65 3.84
C ASP A 56 12.36 -5.56 4.48
N ARG A 57 11.96 -5.26 5.74
CA ARG A 57 10.93 -6.02 6.46
C ARG A 57 9.55 -5.91 5.81
N THR A 58 9.25 -4.80 5.15
CA THR A 58 7.96 -4.60 4.48
C THR A 58 7.88 -5.40 3.19
N MET A 59 8.97 -5.45 2.41
CA MET A 59 9.01 -6.18 1.13
C MET A 59 9.16 -7.69 1.30
N ALA A 60 9.90 -8.16 2.30
CA ALA A 60 10.29 -9.57 2.43
C ALA A 60 9.10 -10.56 2.44
N PRO A 61 8.00 -10.35 3.21
CA PRO A 61 6.87 -11.28 3.22
C PRO A 61 6.19 -11.36 1.85
N GLY A 62 6.02 -10.22 1.17
CA GLY A 62 5.41 -10.16 -0.17
C GLY A 62 6.24 -10.92 -1.20
N CYS A 63 7.57 -10.86 -1.10
CA CYS A 63 8.46 -11.66 -1.94
C CYS A 63 8.38 -13.16 -1.61
N ALA A 64 8.31 -13.52 -0.32
CA ALA A 64 8.23 -14.91 0.11
C ALA A 64 6.96 -15.63 -0.38
N ILE A 65 5.82 -14.93 -0.41
CA ILE A 65 4.53 -15.51 -0.84
C ILE A 65 4.22 -15.31 -2.33
N GLY A 66 5.15 -14.75 -3.11
CA GLY A 66 4.95 -14.49 -4.54
C GLY A 66 3.95 -13.36 -4.86
N LEU A 67 3.68 -12.46 -3.91
CA LEU A 67 2.88 -11.25 -4.16
C LEU A 67 3.62 -10.33 -5.14
N TYR A 68 4.92 -10.15 -4.97
CA TYR A 68 5.77 -9.40 -5.89
C TYR A 68 6.40 -10.30 -6.94
N LYS A 69 6.62 -9.78 -8.16
CA LYS A 69 7.29 -10.51 -9.22
C LYS A 69 8.77 -10.75 -8.84
N PRO A 70 9.39 -11.83 -9.33
CA PRO A 70 10.81 -12.11 -9.05
C PRO A 70 11.74 -10.92 -9.33
N GLY A 71 11.55 -10.23 -10.46
CA GLY A 71 12.37 -9.05 -10.80
C GLY A 71 12.16 -7.83 -9.89
N GLU A 72 11.04 -7.75 -9.17
CA GLU A 72 10.83 -6.69 -8.17
C GLU A 72 11.57 -6.99 -6.88
N CYS A 73 11.53 -8.25 -6.45
CA CYS A 73 12.29 -8.74 -5.30
C CYS A 73 13.79 -8.61 -5.55
N ASP A 74 14.25 -8.95 -6.76
CA ASP A 74 15.66 -8.86 -7.13
C ASP A 74 16.15 -7.40 -7.15
N ARG A 75 15.35 -6.48 -7.69
CA ARG A 75 15.63 -5.03 -7.62
C ARG A 75 15.69 -4.52 -6.19
N HIS A 76 14.78 -4.99 -5.32
CA HIS A 76 14.80 -4.64 -3.90
C HIS A 76 16.08 -5.12 -3.21
N THR A 77 16.48 -6.38 -3.43
CA THR A 77 17.69 -6.96 -2.84
C THR A 77 18.94 -6.18 -3.23
N LYS A 78 19.10 -5.84 -4.51
CA LYS A 78 20.24 -5.05 -5.02
C LYS A 78 20.28 -3.66 -4.39
N ALA A 79 19.15 -2.93 -4.43
CA ALA A 79 19.08 -1.59 -3.88
C ALA A 79 19.34 -1.54 -2.37
N SER A 80 18.84 -2.53 -1.61
CA SER A 80 19.07 -2.65 -0.17
C SER A 80 20.55 -2.89 0.14
N ALA A 81 21.20 -3.81 -0.58
CA ALA A 81 22.62 -4.11 -0.41
C ALA A 81 23.48 -2.87 -0.70
N GLU A 82 23.22 -2.18 -1.81
CA GLU A 82 23.93 -0.95 -2.20
C GLU A 82 23.76 0.16 -1.16
N ARG A 83 22.53 0.42 -0.72
CA ARG A 83 22.24 1.48 0.26
C ARG A 83 22.89 1.21 1.61
N ARG A 84 22.85 -0.05 2.09
CA ARG A 84 23.51 -0.44 3.35
C ARG A 84 25.02 -0.29 3.28
N ALA A 85 25.62 -0.65 2.14
CA ALA A 85 27.04 -0.48 1.92
C ALA A 85 27.45 1.01 1.90
N GLU A 86 26.64 1.88 1.32
CA GLU A 86 26.85 3.33 1.36
C GLU A 86 26.75 3.89 2.79
N LEU A 87 25.68 3.55 3.50
CA LEU A 87 25.39 4.07 4.85
C LEU A 87 26.36 3.59 5.94
N THR A 88 27.02 2.45 5.72
CA THR A 88 28.02 1.93 6.67
C THR A 88 29.41 2.51 6.41
N ARG A 89 29.63 3.11 5.23
CA ARG A 89 30.88 3.80 4.86
C ARG A 89 30.85 5.29 5.12
N SER A 90 29.68 5.85 5.46
CA SER A 90 29.48 7.28 5.77
C SER A 90 29.56 7.53 7.27
#